data_AF-A0A2W6DK85-F1
#
_entry.id   AF-A0A2W6DK85-F1
#
_cell.length_a   1.000
_cell.length_b   1.000
_cell.length_c   1.000
_cell.angle_alpha   90.00
_cell.angle_beta   90.00
_cell.angle_gamma   90.00
#
_symmetry.space_group_name_H-M   'P 1'
#
loop_
_entity.id
_entity.type
_entity.pdbx_description
1 polymer ?
#
loop_
_entity_poly.entity_id
_entity_poly.type
_entity_poly.pdbx_seq_one_letter_code
_entity_poly.pdbx_strand_id
1 'polypeptide(L)' 'RAAVGLPAGAAAHAFRHHYGVTLALRGVPQAAISQLMGHADPRTTAIYTTVAASALIGVLDDAGLL' A
#
# COMPACT_ATOMS: atom_id res chain seq x y z
N ARG A 1 6.71 23.58 -15.46
CA ARG A 1 6.65 22.35 -14.64
C ARG A 1 8.05 22.08 -14.11
N ALA A 2 8.30 22.31 -12.84
CA ALA A 2 9.58 21.91 -12.23
C ALA A 2 9.56 20.38 -12.08
N ALA A 3 10.49 19.69 -12.74
CA ALA A 3 10.69 18.27 -12.51
C ALA A 3 11.42 18.12 -11.17
N VAL A 4 10.74 17.59 -10.16
CA VAL A 4 11.42 17.14 -8.94
C VAL A 4 12.30 15.96 -9.34
N GLY A 5 13.62 16.10 -9.20
CA GLY A 5 14.55 15.00 -9.38
C GLY A 5 14.30 13.97 -8.28
N LEU A 6 13.75 12.82 -8.65
CA LEU A 6 13.55 11.72 -7.72
C LEU A 6 14.87 10.94 -7.54
N PRO A 7 15.17 10.45 -6.33
CA PRO A 7 16.24 9.49 -6.13
C PRO A 7 16.06 8.28 -7.05
N ALA A 8 17.17 7.66 -7.45
CA ALA A 8 17.13 6.45 -8.27
C ALA A 8 16.26 5.37 -7.59
N GLY A 9 15.31 4.81 -8.34
CA GLY A 9 14.41 3.77 -7.85
C GLY A 9 13.18 4.25 -7.04
N ALA A 10 13.09 5.53 -6.68
CA ALA A 10 11.96 6.04 -5.89
C ALA A 10 10.61 5.90 -6.60
N ALA A 11 10.57 6.12 -7.93
CA ALA A 11 9.35 5.94 -8.72
C ALA A 11 8.88 4.48 -8.73
N ALA A 12 9.79 3.52 -8.96
CA ALA A 12 9.46 2.10 -8.95
C ALA A 12 8.99 1.64 -7.55
N HIS A 13 9.62 2.14 -6.49
CA HIS A 13 9.19 1.89 -5.12
C HIS A 13 7.79 2.45 -4.87
N ALA A 14 7.50 3.68 -5.29
CA ALA A 14 6.18 4.29 -5.14
C ALA A 14 5.09 3.50 -5.88
N PHE A 15 5.36 3.02 -7.10
CA PHE A 15 4.42 2.16 -7.82
C PHE A 15 4.21 0.81 -7.14
N ARG A 16 5.27 0.16 -6.65
CA ARG A 16 5.18 -1.09 -5.89
C ARG A 16 4.30 -0.90 -4.64
N HIS A 17 4.50 0.21 -3.95
CA HIS A 17 3.72 0.57 -2.76
C HIS A 17 2.25 0.85 -3.11
N HIS A 18 2.00 1.65 -4.15
CA HIS A 18 0.66 1.95 -4.62
C HIS A 18 -0.12 0.69 -5.02
N TYR A 19 0.53 -0.22 -5.74
CA TYR A 19 -0.04 -1.52 -6.12
C TYR A 19 -0.45 -2.34 -4.89
N GLY A 20 0.46 -2.53 -3.93
CA GLY A 20 0.20 -3.30 -2.72
C GLY A 20 -0.95 -2.73 -1.88
N VAL A 21 -0.94 -1.42 -1.62
CA VAL A 21 -1.99 -0.74 -0.84
C VAL A 21 -3.34 -0.80 -1.55
N THR A 22 -3.37 -0.63 -2.88
CA THR A 22 -4.64 -0.69 -3.65
C THR A 22 -5.27 -2.08 -3.58
N LEU A 23 -4.48 -3.15 -3.66
CA LEU A 23 -4.99 -4.51 -3.49
C LEU A 23 -5.54 -4.74 -2.08
N ALA A 24 -4.82 -4.25 -1.05
CA ALA A 24 -5.27 -4.36 0.33
C ALA A 24 -6.58 -3.61 0.58
N LEU A 25 -6.72 -2.38 0.06
CA LEU A 25 -7.97 -1.60 0.13
C LEU A 25 -9.15 -2.29 -0.58
N ARG A 26 -8.87 -3.09 -1.62
CA ARG A 26 -9.88 -3.89 -2.33
C ARG A 26 -10.19 -5.22 -1.63
N GLY A 27 -9.65 -5.47 -0.44
CA GLY A 27 -9.91 -6.68 0.33
C GLY A 27 -9.21 -7.92 -0.20
N VAL A 28 -8.18 -7.77 -1.04
CA VAL A 28 -7.40 -8.93 -1.50
C VAL A 28 -6.62 -9.51 -0.31
N PRO A 29 -6.67 -10.83 -0.05
CA PRO A 29 -5.99 -11.44 1.08
C PRO A 29 -4.47 -11.19 1.04
N GLN A 30 -3.86 -10.91 2.20
CA GLN A 30 -2.42 -10.63 2.31
C GLN A 30 -1.55 -11.71 1.65
N ALA A 31 -1.93 -12.99 1.79
CA ALA A 31 -1.22 -14.10 1.17
C ALA A 31 -1.22 -14.03 -0.38
N ALA A 32 -2.33 -13.59 -0.99
CA ALA A 32 -2.43 -13.41 -2.43
C ALA A 32 -1.60 -12.21 -2.91
N ILE A 33 -1.64 -11.09 -2.17
CA ILE A 33 -0.78 -9.93 -2.44
C ILE A 33 0.71 -10.33 -2.38
N SER A 34 1.09 -11.12 -1.36
CA SER A 34 2.46 -11.61 -1.18
C SER A 34 2.94 -12.43 -2.38
N GLN A 35 2.09 -13.32 -2.91
CA GLN A 35 2.39 -14.13 -4.08
C GLN A 35 2.53 -13.28 -5.34
N LEU A 36 1.60 -12.36 -5.59
CA LEU A 36 1.64 -11.45 -6.74
C LEU A 36 2.90 -10.59 -6.78
N MET A 37 3.40 -10.20 -5.60
CA MET A 37 4.58 -9.34 -5.47
C MET A 37 5.89 -10.11 -5.31
N GLY A 38 5.83 -11.45 -5.21
CA GLY A 38 7.00 -12.30 -5.04
C GLY A 38 7.72 -12.10 -3.70
N HIS A 39 6.97 -11.78 -2.63
CA HIS A 39 7.55 -11.58 -1.30
C HIS A 39 7.83 -12.91 -0.62
N ALA A 40 9.11 -13.14 -0.29
CA ALA A 40 9.55 -14.30 0.49
C ALA A 40 9.18 -14.17 1.98
N ASP A 41 9.14 -12.95 2.51
CA ASP A 41 8.78 -12.66 3.90
C ASP A 41 7.41 -11.97 3.96
N PRO A 42 6.38 -12.62 4.54
CA PRO A 42 5.04 -12.03 4.67
C PRO A 42 5.00 -10.69 5.39
N ARG A 43 5.97 -10.40 6.28
CA ARG A 43 6.07 -9.12 6.99
C ARG A 43 6.27 -7.94 6.05
N THR A 44 6.90 -8.17 4.89
CA THR A 44 7.08 -7.12 3.87
C THR A 44 5.76 -6.75 3.19
N THR A 45 4.82 -7.70 3.09
CA THR A 45 3.46 -7.46 2.58
C THR A 45 2.56 -6.80 3.64
N ALA A 46 2.76 -7.12 4.92
CA ALA A 46 1.94 -6.62 6.03
C ALA A 46 1.96 -5.08 6.19
N ILE A 47 2.99 -4.42 5.66
CA ILE A 47 3.03 -2.95 5.61
C ILE A 47 1.85 -2.39 4.80
N TYR A 48 1.48 -3.04 3.69
CA TYR A 48 0.39 -2.55 2.83
C TYR A 48 -0.98 -2.70 3.46
N THR A 49 -1.21 -3.79 4.19
CA THR A 49 -2.48 -4.02 4.91
C THR A 49 -2.62 -3.07 6.09
N THR A 50 -1.52 -2.76 6.78
CA THR A 50 -1.48 -1.75 7.85
C THR A 50 -1.84 -0.36 7.31
N VAL A 51 -1.21 0.07 6.22
CA VAL A 51 -1.50 1.37 5.59
C VAL A 51 -2.94 1.45 5.09
N ALA A 52 -3.46 0.38 4.48
CA ALA A 52 -4.84 0.32 4.03
C ALA A 52 -5.84 0.43 5.19
N ALA A 53 -5.57 -0.24 6.31
CA ALA A 53 -6.40 -0.13 7.52
C ALA A 53 -6.40 1.29 8.09
N SER A 54 -5.22 1.93 8.20
CA SER A 54 -5.13 3.32 8.65
C SER A 54 -5.88 4.29 7.73
N ALA A 55 -5.81 4.09 6.41
CA ALA A 55 -6.55 4.91 5.45
C ALA A 55 -8.07 4.73 5.60
N LEU A 56 -8.55 3.50 5.80
CA LEU A 56 -9.98 3.24 6.03
C LEU A 56 -10.46 3.87 7.34
N ILE A 57 -9.69 3.74 8.42
CA ILE A 57 -10.00 4.36 9.72
C ILE A 57 -10.10 5.88 9.55
N GLY A 58 -9.15 6.52 8.87
CA GLY A 58 -9.18 7.97 8.64
C GLY A 58 -10.43 8.43 7.89
N VAL A 59 -10.84 7.69 6.84
CA VAL A 59 -12.07 8.02 6.10
C VAL A 59 -13.33 7.87 6.96
N LEU A 60 -13.36 6.89 7.87
CA LEU A 60 -14.49 6.69 8.77
C LEU A 60 -14.54 7.78 9.86
N ASP A 61 -13.38 8.20 10.38
CA ASP A 61 -13.23 9.32 11.31
C ASP A 61 -13.69 10.65 10.67
N ASP A 62 -13.22 10.93 9.46
CA ASP A 62 -13.63 12.11 8.66
C ASP A 62 -15.14 12.14 8.40
N ALA A 63 -15.77 10.96 8.28
CA ALA A 63 -17.21 10.81 8.07
C ALA A 63 -18.04 10.87 9.38
N GLY A 64 -17.39 10.94 10.55
CA GLY A 64 -18.05 10.91 11.86
C GLY A 64 -18.67 9.54 12.21
N LEU A 65 -18.10 8.46 11.66
CA LEU A 65 -18.54 7.08 11.86
C LEU A 65 -17.70 6.32 12.91
N LEU A 66 -16.65 6.94 13.43
CA LEU A 66 -15.81 6.49 14.56
C LEU A 66 -15.77 7.61 15.61
#